data_AF-A0A3D0GLP3-F1
#
_entry.id   AF-A0A3D0GLP3-F1
#
_cell.length_a   1.000
_cell.length_b   1.000
_cell.length_c   1.000
_cell.angle_alpha   90.00
_cell.angle_beta   90.00
_cell.angle_gamma   90.00
#
_symmetry.space_group_name_H-M   'P 1'
#
loop_
_entity.id
_entity.type
_entity.pdbx_description
1 polymer ?
#
loop_
_entity_poly.entity_id
_entity_poly.type
_entity_poly.pdbx_seq_one_letter_code
_entity_poly.pdbx_strand_id
1 'polypeptide(L)' 'VIKDPEGDIGLNLGVYGAPETYVIDASGIIRYRHVGEVNSRVWNGALGQTYRALAAP' A
#
# COMPACT_ATOMS: atom_id res chain seq x y z
N VAL A 1 -4.47 -3.85 14.81
CA VAL A 1 -3.06 -3.41 14.64
C VAL A 1 -2.20 -4.65 14.78
N ILE A 2 -1.53 -5.07 13.71
CA ILE A 2 -0.52 -6.15 13.74
C ILE A 2 0.83 -5.47 13.95
N LYS A 3 1.61 -5.92 14.93
CA LYS A 3 2.95 -5.38 15.24
C LYS A 3 3.99 -6.43 14.89
N ASP A 4 4.95 -6.03 14.06
CA ASP A 4 6.19 -6.75 13.77
C ASP A 4 7.33 -6.07 14.55
N PRO A 5 7.74 -6.63 15.71
CA PRO A 5 8.67 -5.97 16.61
C PRO A 5 10.15 -6.24 16.31
N GLU A 6 10.47 -7.22 15.47
CA GLU A 6 11.86 -7.67 15.26
C GLU A 6 12.51 -7.10 14.00
N GLY A 7 11.75 -6.55 13.05
CA GLY A 7 12.31 -5.83 11.90
C GLY A 7 13.10 -6.70 10.90
N ASP A 8 13.05 -8.02 11.06
CA ASP A 8 13.78 -8.99 10.22
C ASP A 8 13.35 -8.98 8.74
N ILE A 9 12.19 -8.40 8.42
CA ILE A 9 11.66 -8.28 7.05
C ILE A 9 12.35 -7.15 6.26
N GLY A 10 12.92 -6.15 6.95
CA GLY A 10 13.47 -4.94 6.31
C GLY A 10 14.84 -5.12 5.66
N LEU A 11 15.69 -6.00 6.20
CA LEU A 11 17.12 -5.99 5.84
C LEU A 11 17.44 -6.75 4.53
N ASN A 12 16.63 -7.74 4.13
CA ASN A 12 16.91 -8.59 2.96
C ASN A 12 16.33 -8.10 1.62
N LEU A 13 15.61 -6.98 1.58
CA LEU A 13 14.91 -6.48 0.37
C LEU A 13 15.35 -5.09 -0.12
N GLY A 14 16.44 -4.51 0.41
CA GLY A 14 16.83 -3.14 0.04
C GLY A 14 15.80 -2.10 0.47
N VAL A 15 15.17 -2.32 1.62
CA VAL A 15 14.13 -1.45 2.16
C VAL A 15 14.75 -0.13 2.64
N TYR A 16 14.32 0.98 2.04
CA TYR A 16 14.67 2.33 2.48
C TYR A 16 13.44 3.24 2.69
N GLY A 17 12.30 2.68 3.11
CA GLY A 17 11.24 3.55 3.65
C GLY A 17 9.86 2.92 3.73
N ALA A 18 9.46 2.55 4.94
CA ALA A 18 8.07 2.74 5.35
C ALA A 18 7.74 4.26 5.28
N PRO A 19 6.47 4.64 5.05
CA PRO A 19 5.28 3.80 4.95
C PRO A 19 5.07 3.18 3.56
N GLU A 20 4.35 2.06 3.51
CA GLU A 20 3.84 1.46 2.27
C GLU A 20 2.31 1.32 2.35
N THR A 21 1.62 1.38 1.22
CA THR A 21 0.15 1.26 1.17
C THR A 21 -0.27 0.37 0.01
N TYR A 22 -1.19 -0.56 0.26
CA TYR A 22 -1.66 -1.54 -0.70
C TYR A 22 -3.16 -1.40 -0.94
N VAL A 23 -3.59 -1.60 -2.18
CA VAL A 23 -5.01 -1.74 -2.54
C VAL A 23 -5.26 -3.20 -2.91
N ILE A 24 -6.19 -3.84 -2.21
CA ILE A 24 -6.51 -5.26 -2.33
C ILE A 24 -7.99 -5.37 -2.71
N ASP A 25 -8.31 -6.24 -3.67
CA ASP A 25 -9.70 -6.48 -4.08
C ASP A 25 -10.41 -7.51 -3.17
N ALA A 26 -11.71 -7.73 -3.41
CA ALA A 26 -12.52 -8.67 -2.64
C ALA A 26 -12.06 -10.13 -2.73
N SER A 27 -11.28 -10.47 -3.77
CA SER A 27 -10.68 -11.80 -3.95
C SER A 27 -9.31 -11.94 -3.27
N GLY A 28 -8.86 -10.90 -2.55
CA GLY A 28 -7.57 -10.89 -1.86
C GLY A 28 -6.37 -10.60 -2.77
N ILE A 29 -6.59 -10.13 -4.01
CA ILE A 29 -5.52 -9.85 -4.96
C ILE A 29 -5.08 -8.39 -4.83
N ILE A 30 -3.77 -8.17 -4.70
CA ILE A 30 -3.18 -6.83 -4.70
C ILE A 30 -3.32 -6.23 -6.11
N ARG A 31 -4.01 -5.10 -6.19
CA ARG A 31 -4.21 -4.34 -7.44
C ARG A 31 -3.28 -3.15 -7.55
N TYR A 32 -2.75 -2.67 -6.43
CA TYR A 32 -1.81 -1.56 -6.41
C TYR A 32 -0.95 -1.56 -5.14
N ARG A 33 0.31 -1.11 -5.26
CA ARG A 33 1.25 -0.85 -4.17
C ARG A 33 1.84 0.55 -4.33
N HIS A 34 1.76 1.34 -3.27
CA HIS A 34 2.42 2.63 -3.13
C HIS A 34 3.54 2.54 -2.09
N VAL A 35 4.70 3.10 -2.40
CA VAL A 35 5.84 3.21 -1.49
C VAL A 35 6.05 4.69 -1.17
N GLY A 36 6.15 5.02 0.12
CA GLY A 36 6.25 6.38 0.63
C GLY A 36 4.94 6.91 1.22
N GLU A 37 5.00 8.13 1.75
CA GLU A 37 3.86 8.79 2.40
C GLU A 37 2.65 8.89 1.45
N VAL A 38 1.46 8.60 1.99
CA VAL A 38 0.20 8.89 1.32
C VAL A 38 -0.27 10.28 1.74
N ASN A 39 -0.29 11.20 0.78
CA ASN A 39 -0.86 12.53 0.92
C ASN A 39 -1.98 12.75 -0.11
N SER A 40 -2.65 13.90 -0.07
CA SER A 40 -3.76 14.22 -0.97
C SER A 40 -3.40 14.10 -2.45
N ARG A 41 -2.15 14.41 -2.84
CA ARG A 41 -1.68 14.26 -4.22
C ARG A 41 -1.61 12.80 -4.62
N VAL A 42 -1.05 11.95 -3.77
CA VAL A 42 -0.98 10.50 -3.99
C VAL A 42 -2.38 9.88 -4.05
N TRP A 43 -3.26 10.26 -3.12
CA TRP A 43 -4.63 9.77 -3.07
C TRP A 43 -5.46 10.18 -4.30
N ASN A 44 -5.29 11.42 -4.78
CA ASN A 44 -5.97 11.88 -5.99
C ASN A 44 -5.42 11.22 -7.27
N GLY A 45 -4.23 10.63 -7.20
CA GLY A 45 -3.59 9.88 -8.27
C GLY A 45 -4.00 8.41 -8.32
N ALA A 46 -3.05 7.57 -8.75
CA ALA A 46 -3.27 6.16 -9.03
C ALA A 46 -3.81 5.39 -7.81
N LEU A 47 -3.33 5.69 -6.59
CA LEU A 47 -3.76 5.01 -5.37
C LEU A 47 -5.28 5.08 -5.17
N GLY A 48 -5.85 6.29 -5.12
CA GLY A 48 -7.28 6.46 -4.90
C GLY A 48 -8.10 6.13 -6.15
N GLN A 49 -7.54 6.28 -7.35
CA GLN A 49 -8.21 5.84 -8.59
C GLN A 49 -8.40 4.32 -8.61
N THR A 50 -7.38 3.53 -8.29
CA THR A 50 -7.50 2.08 -8.20
C THR A 50 -8.48 1.68 -7.10
N TYR A 51 -8.43 2.33 -5.94
CA TYR A 51 -9.41 2.09 -4.88
C TYR A 51 -10.85 2.33 -5.36
N ARG A 52 -11.13 3.48 -6.00
CA ARG A 52 -12.47 3.81 -6.52
C ARG A 52 -12.92 2.85 -7.62
N ALA A 53 -12.02 2.39 -8.47
CA ALA A 53 -12.33 1.41 -9.50
C ALA A 53 -12.77 0.05 -8.92
N LEU A 54 -12.27 -0.31 -7.74
CA LEU A 54 -12.67 -1.54 -7.05
C LEU A 54 -13.90 -1.35 -6.16
N ALA A 55 -14.15 -0.13 -5.67
CA ALA A 55 -15.29 0.20 -4.82
C ALA A 55 -16.56 0.56 -5.62
N ALA A 56 -16.46 0.72 -6.94
CA ALA A 56 -17.62 0.87 -7.80
C ALA A 56 -18.42 -0.46 -7.84
N PRO A 57 -19.76 -0.40 -7.71
CA PRO A 57 -20.61 -1.59 -7.71
C PRO A 57 -20.63 -2.33 -9.05
#